data_AF-A0A820VRV2-F1
#
_entry.id   AF-A0A820VRV2-F1
#
_cell.length_a   1.000
_cell.length_b   1.000
_cell.length_c   1.000
_cell.angle_alpha   90.00
_cell.angle_beta   90.00
_cell.angle_gamma   90.00
#
_symmetry.space_group_name_H-M   'P 1'
#
loop_
_entity.id
_entity.type
_entity.pdbx_description
1 polymer ?
#
loop_
_entity_poly.entity_id
_entity_poly.type
_entity_poly.pdbx_seq_one_letter_code
_entity_poly.pdbx_strand_id
1 'polypeptide(L)'
;MTGAPINQAIVSVSNETKETNQQGLCIIENYTTQNDESIENRILVVEKDDDQCMSVDIYSYASVPDAYVWHVFNDRGLYKPKEEVHIKGYVRFLKVKDEAKLPTYAHGTIHYTIYDPRGQQLQESQVELNNYGAFDVKFTLPDNVNL
;
A
#
# COMPACT_ATOMS: atom_id res chain seq x y z
N MET A 1 -21.57 4.52 3.32
CA MET A 1 -20.31 5.29 3.35
C MET A 1 -19.72 5.32 1.96
N THR A 2 -19.29 6.48 1.46
CA THR A 2 -18.79 6.67 0.09
C THR A 2 -17.28 6.47 -0.04
N GLY A 3 -16.55 6.38 1.08
CA GLY A 3 -15.08 6.33 1.07
C GLY A 3 -14.43 7.64 0.60
N ALA A 4 -15.20 8.72 0.49
CA ALA A 4 -14.71 10.02 0.06
C ALA A 4 -13.83 10.68 1.15
N PRO A 5 -12.80 11.44 0.76
CA PRO A 5 -11.98 12.19 1.72
C PRO A 5 -12.80 13.25 2.46
N ILE A 6 -12.43 13.53 3.71
CA ILE A 6 -13.11 14.51 4.57
C ILE A 6 -12.22 15.74 4.73
N ASN A 7 -12.70 16.89 4.25
CA ASN A 7 -12.04 18.17 4.47
C ASN A 7 -12.40 18.72 5.87
N GLN A 8 -11.47 19.44 6.48
CA GLN A 8 -11.68 20.12 7.76
C GLN A 8 -12.07 19.18 8.91
N ALA A 9 -11.61 17.93 8.88
CA ALA A 9 -11.55 17.08 10.06
C ALA A 9 -10.31 17.47 10.88
N ILE A 10 -10.46 17.49 12.20
CA ILE A 10 -9.40 17.77 13.16
C ILE A 10 -8.72 16.44 13.51
N VAL A 11 -7.41 16.38 13.30
CA VAL A 11 -6.58 15.21 13.60
C VAL A 11 -5.65 15.58 14.74
N SER A 12 -5.75 14.83 15.84
CA SER A 12 -4.96 15.02 17.04
C SER A 12 -4.14 13.78 17.35
N VAL A 13 -2.85 13.95 17.61
CA VAL A 13 -1.95 12.89 18.09
C VAL A 13 -0.92 13.47 19.04
N SER A 14 -0.77 12.88 20.22
CA SER A 14 0.09 13.42 21.28
C SER A 14 -0.25 14.90 21.58
N ASN A 15 0.68 15.84 21.36
CA ASN A 15 0.50 17.27 21.61
C ASN A 15 0.23 18.09 20.34
N GLU A 16 0.08 17.42 19.19
CA GLU A 16 -0.10 18.06 17.89
C GLU A 16 -1.55 17.91 17.42
N THR A 17 -2.10 19.00 16.88
CA THR A 17 -3.41 19.02 16.25
C THR A 17 -3.32 19.71 14.89
N LYS A 18 -3.89 19.09 13.87
CA LYS A 18 -3.92 19.60 12.49
C LYS A 18 -5.27 19.39 11.84
N GLU A 19 -5.62 20.30 10.93
CA GLU A 19 -6.81 20.19 10.11
C GLU A 19 -6.47 19.51 8.77
N THR A 20 -7.35 18.63 8.30
CA THR A 20 -7.25 18.02 6.98
C THR A 20 -7.63 18.99 5.86
N ASN A 21 -6.92 18.91 4.74
CA ASN A 21 -7.17 19.72 3.55
C ASN A 21 -8.31 19.14 2.69
N GLN A 22 -8.58 19.75 1.53
CA GLN A 22 -9.63 19.32 0.58
C GLN A 22 -9.48 17.88 0.08
N GLN A 23 -8.30 17.28 0.21
CA GLN A 23 -8.00 15.89 -0.14
C GLN A 23 -8.05 14.95 1.07
N GLY A 24 -8.47 15.44 2.25
CA GLY A 24 -8.51 14.67 3.48
C GLY A 24 -7.14 14.40 4.11
N LEU A 25 -6.12 15.18 3.75
CA LEU A 25 -4.75 15.00 4.23
C LEU A 25 -4.34 16.11 5.22
N CYS A 26 -3.58 15.74 6.25
CA CYS A 26 -2.83 16.66 7.09
C CYS A 26 -1.42 16.11 7.34
N ILE A 27 -0.47 17.01 7.63
CA ILE A 27 0.92 16.64 7.98
C ILE A 27 1.19 17.07 9.41
N ILE A 28 1.70 16.14 10.21
CA ILE A 28 2.14 16.37 11.58
C ILE A 28 3.67 16.29 11.58
N GLU A 29 4.31 17.43 11.74
CA GLU A 29 5.77 17.57 11.68
C GLU A 29 6.43 17.10 12.97
N ASN A 30 7.71 16.71 12.89
CA ASN A 30 8.56 16.41 14.06
C ASN A 30 8.04 15.32 15.00
N TYR A 31 7.17 14.43 14.52
CA TYR A 31 6.78 13.23 15.25
C TYR A 31 7.98 12.28 15.35
N THR A 32 8.71 12.35 16.47
CA THR A 32 9.87 11.51 16.74
C THR A 32 9.48 10.32 17.61
N THR A 33 9.92 9.13 17.20
CA THR A 33 9.78 7.86 17.94
C THR A 33 11.07 7.41 18.61
N GLN A 34 12.18 8.12 18.43
CA GLN A 34 13.44 7.76 19.06
C GLN A 34 13.70 8.60 20.31
N ASN A 35 14.07 7.89 21.39
CA ASN A 35 14.58 8.38 22.68
C ASN A 35 13.59 8.81 23.76
N ASP A 36 12.33 8.37 23.72
CA ASP A 36 11.47 8.50 24.89
C ASP A 36 11.01 7.11 25.35
N GLU A 37 11.58 6.60 26.45
CA GLU A 37 11.20 5.30 27.05
C GLU A 37 9.75 5.31 27.58
N SER A 38 9.03 6.43 27.47
CA SER A 38 7.64 6.63 27.85
C SER A 38 6.64 6.52 26.68
N ILE A 39 6.91 5.72 25.64
CA ILE A 39 5.97 5.49 24.51
C ILE A 39 4.71 4.75 24.99
N GLU A 40 3.86 5.46 25.74
CA GLU A 40 2.47 5.11 25.98
C GLU A 40 1.73 5.19 24.64
N ASN A 41 0.84 4.23 24.42
CA ASN A 41 0.00 4.07 23.24
C ASN A 41 -0.49 5.42 22.70
N ARG A 42 0.00 5.83 21.54
CA ARG A 42 -0.34 7.11 20.94
C ARG A 42 -1.64 6.97 20.18
N ILE A 43 -2.71 7.49 20.80
CA ILE A 43 -4.04 7.54 20.21
C ILE A 43 -4.07 8.66 19.17
N LEU A 44 -4.35 8.31 17.91
CA LEU A 44 -4.79 9.24 16.88
C LEU A 44 -6.29 9.42 17.06
N VAL A 45 -6.74 10.65 17.26
CA VAL A 45 -8.16 10.98 17.29
C VAL A 45 -8.47 11.85 16.07
N VAL A 46 -9.51 11.49 15.33
CA VAL A 46 -10.06 12.30 14.25
C VAL A 46 -11.46 12.73 14.63
N GLU A 47 -11.71 14.04 14.62
CA GLU A 47 -13.00 14.64 14.94
C GLU A 47 -13.53 15.40 13.72
N LYS A 48 -14.83 15.27 13.47
CA LYS A 48 -15.55 16.07 12.48
C LYS A 48 -16.95 16.36 12.99
N ASP A 49 -17.20 17.63 13.33
CA ASP A 49 -18.46 18.05 13.94
C ASP A 49 -18.72 17.23 15.22
N ASP A 50 -19.78 16.42 15.27
CA ASP A 50 -20.11 15.55 16.41
C ASP A 50 -19.56 14.11 16.27
N ASP A 51 -18.91 13.77 15.15
CA ASP A 51 -18.35 12.44 14.89
C ASP A 51 -16.89 12.33 15.33
N GLN A 52 -16.53 11.17 15.88
CA GLN A 52 -15.16 10.88 16.33
C GLN A 52 -14.73 9.47 15.94
N CYS A 53 -13.47 9.33 15.56
CA CYS A 53 -12.80 8.05 15.32
C CYS A 53 -11.45 8.04 16.01
N MET A 54 -11.06 6.91 16.59
CA MET A 54 -9.75 6.75 17.23
C MET A 54 -8.98 5.56 16.65
N SER A 55 -7.66 5.71 16.53
CA SER A 55 -6.73 4.63 16.21
C SER A 55 -5.64 4.60 17.28
N VAL A 56 -5.41 3.43 17.88
CA VAL A 56 -4.46 3.26 19.00
C VAL A 56 -3.13 2.61 18.56
N ASP A 57 -3.06 2.12 17.31
CA ASP A 57 -1.92 1.38 16.78
C ASP A 57 -1.19 2.19 15.69
N ILE A 58 -0.67 3.35 16.07
CA ILE A 58 0.16 4.16 15.16
C ILE A 58 1.60 3.71 15.24
N TYR A 59 2.07 3.04 14.19
CA TYR A 59 3.48 2.77 13.99
C TYR A 59 4.04 3.74 12.94
N SER A 60 5.11 4.46 13.28
CA SER A 60 5.88 5.20 12.30
C SER A 60 7.23 4.51 12.10
N TYR A 61 7.50 4.10 10.86
CA TYR A 61 8.83 3.66 10.45
C TYR A 61 9.68 4.87 10.05
N ALA A 62 11.01 4.70 10.05
CA ALA A 62 11.91 5.72 9.53
C ALA A 62 11.51 6.12 8.09
N SER A 63 11.77 7.38 7.72
CA SER A 63 11.42 7.97 6.42
C SER A 63 11.59 6.97 5.28
N VAL A 64 10.48 6.51 4.72
CA VAL A 64 10.49 5.66 3.53
C VAL A 64 10.82 6.54 2.32
N PRO A 65 11.77 6.18 1.45
CA PRO A 65 11.95 6.91 0.19
C PRO A 65 10.66 6.86 -0.63
N ASP A 66 10.51 7.82 -1.54
CA ASP A 66 9.49 7.71 -2.58
C ASP A 66 9.63 6.36 -3.29
N ALA A 67 8.52 5.63 -3.43
CA ALA A 67 8.56 4.24 -3.84
C ALA A 67 7.30 3.84 -4.62
N TYR A 68 7.47 2.89 -5.54
CA TYR A 68 6.36 2.12 -6.05
C TYR A 68 5.98 1.04 -5.04
N VAL A 69 4.70 0.97 -4.69
CA VAL A 69 4.13 -0.09 -3.87
C VAL A 69 3.12 -0.87 -4.67
N TRP A 70 3.01 -2.16 -4.37
CA TRP A 70 2.09 -3.05 -5.06
C TRP A 70 1.23 -3.85 -4.08
N HIS A 71 0.02 -4.16 -4.52
CA HIS A 71 -0.82 -5.17 -3.90
C HIS A 71 -1.11 -6.24 -4.95
N VAL A 72 -0.72 -7.48 -4.66
CA VAL A 72 -0.76 -8.60 -5.60
C VAL A 72 -1.60 -9.72 -4.99
N PHE A 73 -2.48 -10.30 -5.80
CA PHE A 73 -3.38 -11.37 -5.38
C PHE A 73 -3.65 -12.33 -6.54
N ASN A 74 -4.16 -13.50 -6.20
CA ASN A 74 -4.54 -14.54 -7.15
C ASN A 74 -6.02 -14.90 -6.96
N ASP A 75 -6.57 -15.75 -7.84
CA ASP A 75 -7.99 -16.12 -7.82
C ASP A 75 -8.32 -17.23 -6.79
N ARG A 76 -7.40 -18.18 -6.55
CA ARG A 76 -7.70 -19.47 -5.89
C ARG A 76 -6.69 -19.92 -4.83
N GLY A 77 -5.50 -19.32 -4.75
CA GLY A 77 -4.43 -19.69 -3.80
C GLY A 77 -3.66 -20.97 -4.13
N LEU A 78 -4.33 -22.04 -4.60
CA LEU A 78 -3.72 -23.33 -4.94
C LEU A 78 -4.04 -23.72 -6.39
N TYR A 79 -3.01 -24.23 -7.09
CA TYR A 79 -3.09 -24.67 -8.47
C TYR A 79 -2.38 -26.02 -8.67
N LYS A 80 -2.83 -26.78 -9.66
CA LYS A 80 -2.24 -28.06 -10.08
C LYS A 80 -1.37 -27.87 -11.33
N PRO A 81 -0.49 -28.83 -11.66
CA PRO A 81 0.21 -28.82 -12.94
C PRO A 81 -0.78 -28.73 -14.09
N LYS A 82 -0.40 -28.02 -15.17
CA LYS A 82 -1.23 -27.72 -16.35
C LYS A 82 -2.39 -26.75 -16.12
N GLU A 83 -2.63 -26.25 -14.91
CA GLU A 83 -3.64 -25.21 -14.70
C GLU A 83 -3.12 -23.83 -15.12
N GLU A 84 -4.04 -22.97 -15.58
CA GLU A 84 -3.78 -21.55 -15.80
C GLU A 84 -3.89 -20.80 -14.47
N VAL A 85 -2.79 -20.13 -14.12
CA VAL A 85 -2.65 -19.26 -12.96
C VAL A 85 -2.99 -17.84 -13.37
N HIS A 86 -3.82 -17.18 -12.55
CA HIS A 86 -4.17 -15.78 -12.73
C HIS A 86 -3.61 -14.96 -11.58
N ILE A 87 -2.72 -14.02 -11.90
CA ILE A 87 -2.16 -13.06 -10.95
C ILE A 87 -2.61 -11.66 -11.35
N LYS A 88 -3.25 -10.97 -10.42
CA LYS A 88 -3.68 -9.59 -10.60
C LYS A 88 -3.01 -8.71 -9.56
N GLY A 89 -2.91 -7.43 -9.87
CA GLY A 89 -2.44 -6.49 -8.87
C GLY A 89 -2.62 -5.05 -9.27
N TYR A 90 -2.36 -4.20 -8.29
CA TYR A 90 -2.36 -2.76 -8.42
C TYR A 90 -1.00 -2.23 -8.00
N VAL A 91 -0.49 -1.26 -8.74
CA VAL A 91 0.73 -0.52 -8.43
C VAL A 91 0.38 0.94 -8.21
N ARG A 92 0.96 1.53 -7.16
CA ARG A 92 0.83 2.94 -6.81
C ARG A 92 2.20 3.53 -6.60
N PHE A 93 2.36 4.81 -6.92
CA PHE A 93 3.53 5.58 -6.51
C PHE A 93 3.20 6.32 -5.20
N LEU A 94 3.99 6.05 -4.17
CA LEU A 94 3.94 6.77 -2.91
C LEU A 94 4.98 7.89 -2.92
N LYS A 95 4.51 9.13 -2.92
CA LYS A 95 5.34 10.29 -2.63
C LYS A 95 5.19 10.61 -1.15
N VAL A 96 6.23 10.31 -0.39
CA VAL A 96 6.27 10.44 1.07
C VAL A 96 7.33 11.44 1.50
N LYS A 97 8.41 11.55 0.72
CA LYS A 97 9.52 12.45 1.04
C LYS A 97 9.11 13.91 0.82
N ASP A 98 9.49 14.76 1.78
CA ASP A 98 9.29 16.22 1.82
C ASP A 98 7.82 16.69 1.89
N GLU A 99 6.90 16.05 1.17
CA GLU A 99 5.47 16.37 1.14
C GLU A 99 4.68 15.08 0.84
N ALA A 100 4.01 14.53 1.85
CA ALA A 100 3.18 13.34 1.68
C ALA A 100 1.97 13.64 0.77
N LYS A 101 1.81 12.86 -0.30
CA LYS A 101 0.68 12.96 -1.24
C LYS A 101 -0.14 11.69 -1.25
N LEU A 102 -1.39 11.81 -1.69
CA LEU A 102 -2.20 10.63 -1.99
C LEU A 102 -1.47 9.75 -3.01
N PRO A 103 -1.51 8.40 -2.85
CA PRO A 103 -0.92 7.48 -3.80
C PRO A 103 -1.46 7.71 -5.22
N THR A 104 -0.58 7.86 -6.20
CA THR A 104 -0.99 8.04 -7.60
C THR A 104 -0.96 6.73 -8.36
N TYR A 105 -1.75 6.64 -9.44
CA TYR A 105 -1.67 5.50 -10.35
C TYR A 105 -0.28 5.43 -10.97
N ALA A 106 0.32 4.25 -10.93
CA ALA A 106 1.56 3.98 -11.65
C ALA A 106 1.27 3.71 -13.13
N HIS A 107 2.22 4.01 -13.99
CA HIS A 107 2.16 3.79 -15.43
C HIS A 107 3.46 3.13 -15.92
N GLY A 108 3.38 2.44 -17.06
CA GLY A 108 4.52 1.79 -17.69
C GLY A 108 4.48 0.28 -17.59
N THR A 109 5.64 -0.35 -17.75
CA THR A 109 5.80 -1.79 -17.89
C THR A 109 6.41 -2.41 -16.64
N ILE A 110 5.83 -3.51 -16.18
CA ILE A 110 6.37 -4.35 -15.12
C ILE A 110 7.05 -5.55 -15.75
N HIS A 111 8.31 -5.78 -15.40
CA HIS A 111 8.99 -7.04 -15.68
C HIS A 111 8.77 -8.00 -14.51
N TYR A 112 8.43 -9.25 -14.80
CA TYR A 112 8.21 -10.26 -13.77
C TYR A 112 8.81 -11.60 -14.16
N THR A 113 9.25 -12.33 -13.14
CA THR A 113 9.80 -13.68 -13.25
C THR A 113 9.06 -14.59 -12.30
N ILE A 114 8.71 -15.77 -12.81
CA ILE A 114 8.01 -16.81 -12.06
C ILE A 114 9.03 -17.89 -11.72
N TYR A 115 9.12 -18.22 -10.44
CA TYR A 115 9.97 -19.28 -9.92
C TYR A 115 9.12 -20.37 -9.28
N ASP A 116 9.59 -21.62 -9.35
CA ASP A 116 9.05 -22.70 -8.53
C ASP A 116 9.56 -22.62 -7.07
N PRO A 117 9.05 -23.44 -6.14
CA PRO A 117 9.49 -23.46 -4.74
C PRO A 117 10.98 -23.80 -4.52
N ARG A 118 11.67 -24.34 -5.54
CA ARG A 118 13.11 -24.66 -5.51
C ARG A 118 13.96 -23.56 -6.16
N GLY A 119 13.34 -22.47 -6.62
CA GLY A 119 14.01 -21.36 -7.28
C GLY A 119 14.29 -21.61 -8.77
N GLN A 120 13.73 -22.65 -9.38
CA GLN A 120 13.80 -22.83 -10.83
C GLN A 120 12.93 -21.78 -11.53
N GLN A 121 13.51 -21.00 -12.44
CA GLN A 121 12.76 -20.07 -13.27
C GLN A 121 11.86 -20.84 -14.24
N LEU A 122 10.55 -20.59 -14.14
CA LEU A 122 9.53 -21.18 -15.01
C LEU A 122 9.25 -20.28 -16.21
N GLN A 123 9.21 -18.96 -15.99
CA GLN A 123 8.89 -17.97 -17.02
C GLN A 123 9.45 -16.60 -16.62
N GLU A 124 9.80 -15.80 -17.63
CA GLU A 124 10.11 -14.39 -17.50
C GLU A 124 9.37 -13.63 -18.59
N SER A 125 8.71 -12.53 -18.24
CA SER A 125 7.89 -11.76 -19.16
C SER A 125 7.64 -10.36 -18.63
N GLN A 126 6.82 -9.60 -19.35
CA GLN A 126 6.46 -8.23 -18.99
C GLN A 126 4.97 -7.97 -19.21
N VAL A 127 4.41 -7.03 -18.45
CA VAL A 127 3.01 -6.60 -18.56
C VAL A 127 2.92 -5.08 -18.46
N GLU A 128 2.13 -4.47 -19.34
CA GLU A 128 1.85 -3.03 -19.29
C GLU A 128 0.73 -2.74 -18.28
N LEU A 129 0.93 -1.71 -17.47
CA LEU A 129 -0.08 -1.20 -16.55
C LEU A 129 -1.18 -0.46 -17.31
N ASN A 130 -2.43 -0.69 -16.92
CA ASN A 130 -3.53 0.13 -17.42
C ASN A 130 -3.54 1.54 -16.77
N ASN A 131 -4.47 2.38 -17.19
CA ASN A 131 -4.62 3.76 -16.70
C ASN A 131 -4.86 3.88 -15.18
N TYR A 132 -5.25 2.79 -14.52
CA TYR A 132 -5.48 2.71 -13.08
C TYR A 132 -4.33 2.01 -12.33
N GLY A 133 -3.19 1.85 -12.99
CA GLY A 133 -2.01 1.15 -12.45
C GLY A 133 -2.30 -0.31 -12.12
N ALA A 134 -3.21 -0.97 -12.84
CA ALA A 134 -3.52 -2.38 -12.63
C ALA A 134 -2.88 -3.26 -13.70
N PHE A 135 -2.56 -4.50 -13.33
CA PHE A 135 -2.10 -5.56 -14.24
C PHE A 135 -2.90 -6.85 -14.06
N ASP A 136 -2.92 -7.65 -15.11
CA ASP A 136 -3.50 -9.00 -15.14
C ASP A 136 -2.57 -9.92 -15.94
N VAL A 137 -1.94 -10.86 -15.24
CA VAL A 137 -0.96 -11.81 -15.79
C VAL A 137 -1.55 -13.22 -15.73
N LYS A 138 -1.32 -13.96 -16.81
CA LYS A 138 -1.74 -15.36 -16.94
C LYS A 138 -0.57 -16.20 -17.42
N PHE A 139 -0.44 -17.39 -16.85
CA PHE A 139 0.53 -18.38 -17.31
C PHE A 139 0.05 -19.79 -16.96
N THR A 140 0.50 -20.77 -17.73
CA THR A 140 0.16 -22.18 -17.48
C THR A 140 1.30 -22.86 -16.74
N LEU A 141 1.00 -23.60 -15.68
CA LEU A 141 2.00 -24.37 -14.95
C LEU A 141 2.52 -25.55 -15.79
N PRO A 142 3.84 -25.76 -15.88
CA PRO A 142 4.40 -26.96 -16.50
C PRO A 142 3.94 -28.25 -15.81
N ASP A 143 3.92 -29.36 -16.55
CA ASP A 143 3.52 -30.67 -16.01
C ASP A 143 4.45 -31.16 -14.90
N ASN A 144 5.73 -30.84 -15.04
CA ASN A 144 6.81 -31.25 -14.15
C ASN A 144 7.15 -30.20 -13.08
N VAL A 145 6.24 -29.26 -12.80
CA VAL A 145 6.47 -28.22 -11.79
C VAL A 145 6.55 -28.85 -10.39
N ASN A 146 7.52 -28.39 -9.60
CA ASN A 146 7.55 -28.71 -8.18
C ASN A 146 6.48 -27.87 -7.47
N LEU A 147 5.60 -28.51 -6.71
CA LEU A 147 4.59 -27.86 -5.85
C LEU A 147 4.98 -27.98 -4.38
#